data_AF-A0A3D0DPW2-F1
#
_entry.id   AF-A0A3D0DPW2-F1
#
_cell.length_a   1.000
_cell.length_b   1.000
_cell.length_c   1.000
_cell.angle_alpha   90.00
_cell.angle_beta   90.00
_cell.angle_gamma   90.00
#
_symmetry.space_group_name_H-M   'P 1'
#
loop_
_entity.id
_entity.type
_entity.pdbx_description
1 polymer ?
#
loop_
_entity_poly.entity_id
_entity_poly.type
_entity_poly.pdbx_seq_one_letter_code
_entity_poly.pdbx_strand_id
1 'polypeptide(L)'
;MNERDRRLADYAARLEALAIELGLDFAPVHFDMVPNNFMLEIAVYGLPVRMRHWSFGVRYIHQLVRQHMGNSRIFEVMFPGDPCRAFMLEHNSLAENTLVTAHVLGHADFARNNVLFKRFIDMAGSHILEQSAGRAHRLEAALAAHGQERVEAVLDAALALEAHVDVDQPLHR
;
A
#
# COMPACT_ATOMS: atom_id res chain seq x y z
N MET A 1 -8.18 -5.06 -24.35
CA MET A 1 -6.86 -5.31 -23.72
C MET A 1 -5.79 -5.10 -24.78
N ASN A 2 -4.85 -4.18 -24.55
CA ASN A 2 -3.82 -3.87 -25.54
C ASN A 2 -2.76 -5.00 -25.59
N GLU A 3 -1.89 -4.99 -26.60
CA GLU A 3 -0.87 -6.03 -26.79
C GLU A 3 0.15 -6.08 -25.64
N ARG A 4 0.50 -4.93 -25.06
CA ARG A 4 1.42 -4.83 -23.92
C ARG A 4 0.86 -5.57 -22.70
N ASP A 5 -0.41 -5.36 -22.38
CA ASP A 5 -1.07 -5.93 -21.21
C ASP A 5 -1.20 -7.46 -21.35
N ARG A 6 -1.43 -7.96 -22.57
CA ARG A 6 -1.42 -9.41 -22.87
C ARG A 6 -0.06 -10.02 -22.61
N ARG A 7 1.01 -9.38 -23.10
CA ARG A 7 2.38 -9.85 -22.89
C ARG A 7 2.79 -9.79 -21.42
N LEU A 8 2.39 -8.73 -20.71
CA LEU A 8 2.65 -8.62 -19.29
C LEU A 8 1.93 -9.73 -18.49
N ALA A 9 0.68 -10.05 -18.84
CA ALA A 9 -0.05 -11.15 -18.21
C ALA A 9 0.62 -12.51 -18.46
N ASP A 10 1.10 -12.78 -19.69
CA ASP A 10 1.88 -13.98 -19.99
C ASP A 10 3.17 -14.05 -19.14
N TYR A 11 3.92 -12.95 -19.09
CA TYR A 11 5.16 -12.88 -18.31
C TYR A 11 4.91 -13.03 -16.81
N ALA A 12 3.84 -12.41 -16.29
CA ALA A 12 3.46 -12.52 -14.90
C ALA A 12 3.16 -13.97 -14.51
N ALA A 13 2.35 -14.68 -15.31
CA ALA A 13 2.04 -16.09 -15.07
C ALA A 13 3.30 -16.98 -15.10
N ARG A 14 4.23 -16.70 -16.02
CA ARG A 14 5.51 -17.43 -16.10
C ARG A 14 6.43 -17.13 -14.92
N LEU A 15 6.47 -15.87 -14.46
CA LEU A 15 7.25 -15.47 -13.29
C LEU A 15 6.68 -16.07 -12.00
N GLU A 16 5.36 -16.12 -11.86
CA GLU A 16 4.69 -16.76 -10.72
C GLU A 16 4.99 -18.26 -10.69
N ALA A 17 4.88 -18.95 -11.83
CA ALA A 17 5.25 -20.35 -11.95
C ALA A 17 6.72 -20.60 -11.59
N LEU A 18 7.63 -19.75 -12.08
CA LEU A 18 9.06 -19.84 -11.75
C LEU A 18 9.32 -19.57 -10.26
N ALA A 19 8.65 -18.59 -9.65
CA ALA A 19 8.80 -18.30 -8.24
C ALA A 19 8.39 -19.51 -7.37
N ILE A 20 7.29 -20.17 -7.72
CA ILE A 20 6.85 -21.42 -7.08
C ILE A 20 7.87 -22.54 -7.28
N GLU A 21 8.40 -22.71 -8.50
CA GLU A 21 9.45 -23.70 -8.80
C GLU A 21 10.72 -23.47 -7.97
N LEU A 22 11.08 -22.21 -7.74
CA LEU A 22 12.21 -21.81 -6.89
C LEU A 22 11.91 -21.92 -5.39
N GLY A 23 10.69 -22.29 -5.00
CA GLY A 23 10.30 -22.53 -3.61
C GLY A 23 9.86 -21.29 -2.82
N LEU A 24 9.48 -20.20 -3.51
CA LEU A 24 8.88 -19.04 -2.84
C LEU A 24 7.46 -19.37 -2.39
N ASP A 25 7.08 -18.84 -1.22
CA ASP A 25 5.80 -19.08 -0.57
C ASP A 25 5.10 -17.74 -0.28
N PHE A 26 4.10 -17.40 -1.10
CA PHE A 26 3.37 -16.13 -1.03
C PHE A 26 1.86 -16.33 -1.19
N ALA A 27 1.06 -15.35 -0.73
CA ALA A 27 -0.37 -15.29 -1.00
C ALA A 27 -0.63 -14.81 -2.44
N PRO A 28 -1.81 -15.08 -3.04
CA PRO A 28 -2.12 -14.62 -4.39
C PRO A 28 -1.87 -13.10 -4.55
N VAL A 29 -1.13 -12.72 -5.59
CA VAL A 29 -0.79 -11.32 -5.86
C VAL A 29 -1.67 -10.76 -6.96
N HIS A 30 -2.42 -9.71 -6.65
CA HIS A 30 -3.24 -8.99 -7.63
C HIS A 30 -2.52 -7.71 -8.06
N PHE A 31 -2.20 -7.62 -9.34
CA PHE A 31 -1.56 -6.46 -9.94
C PHE A 31 -2.59 -5.52 -10.59
N ASP A 32 -2.63 -4.28 -10.13
CA ASP A 32 -3.48 -3.22 -10.69
C ASP A 32 -2.61 -2.13 -11.33
N MET A 33 -2.93 -1.77 -12.57
CA MET A 33 -2.31 -0.64 -13.24
C MET A 33 -2.99 0.65 -12.80
N VAL A 34 -2.18 1.64 -12.42
CA VAL A 34 -2.69 2.90 -11.86
C VAL A 34 -1.99 4.13 -12.45
N PRO A 35 -2.69 5.27 -12.51
CA PRO A 35 -2.11 6.52 -12.99
C PRO A 35 -1.12 7.11 -11.97
N ASN A 36 -0.25 8.01 -12.44
CA ASN A 36 0.83 8.56 -11.61
C ASN A 36 0.34 9.36 -10.40
N ASN A 37 -0.77 10.10 -10.53
CA ASN A 37 -1.37 10.81 -9.41
C ASN A 37 -1.81 9.86 -8.30
N PHE A 38 -2.38 8.70 -8.64
CA PHE A 38 -2.78 7.71 -7.65
C PHE A 38 -1.57 7.12 -6.91
N MET A 39 -0.48 6.85 -7.61
CA MET A 39 0.78 6.39 -7.00
C MET A 39 1.40 7.45 -6.08
N LEU A 40 1.38 8.71 -6.49
CA LEU A 40 1.80 9.84 -5.65
C LEU A 40 0.94 9.95 -4.40
N GLU A 41 -0.38 9.86 -4.55
CA GLU A 41 -1.32 9.87 -3.44
C GLU A 41 -0.98 8.74 -2.46
N ILE A 42 -0.80 7.49 -2.93
CA ILE A 42 -0.40 6.39 -2.04
C ILE A 42 0.96 6.65 -1.40
N ALA A 43 1.95 7.15 -2.14
CA ALA A 43 3.29 7.39 -1.59
C ALA A 43 3.30 8.44 -0.47
N VAL A 44 2.42 9.43 -0.58
CA VAL A 44 2.26 10.48 0.44
C VAL A 44 1.37 10.02 1.59
N TYR A 45 0.30 9.31 1.24
CA TYR A 45 -0.82 9.03 2.12
C TYR A 45 -0.81 7.63 2.71
N GLY A 46 0.07 6.76 2.27
CA GLY A 46 0.26 5.39 2.76
C GLY A 46 -0.85 4.41 2.35
N LEU A 47 -2.12 4.81 2.28
CA LEU A 47 -3.26 3.92 1.97
C LEU A 47 -4.20 4.55 0.92
N PRO A 48 -4.74 3.77 -0.04
CA PRO A 48 -5.62 4.29 -1.11
C PRO A 48 -6.91 4.95 -0.62
N VAL A 49 -7.57 4.35 0.38
CA VAL A 49 -8.77 4.90 1.01
C VAL A 49 -8.49 5.04 2.49
N ARG A 50 -8.55 6.26 3.02
CA ARG A 50 -8.25 6.54 4.43
C ARG A 50 -8.93 7.80 4.94
N MET A 51 -8.72 8.07 6.23
CA MET A 51 -9.21 9.28 6.90
C MET A 51 -8.65 10.58 6.32
N ARG A 52 -9.49 11.63 6.31
CA ARG A 52 -9.09 12.98 5.94
C ARG A 52 -8.38 13.65 7.13
N HIS A 53 -7.24 14.30 6.86
CA HIS A 53 -6.52 15.09 7.86
C HIS A 53 -5.64 16.14 7.16
N TRP A 54 -5.51 17.34 7.75
CA TRP A 54 -4.80 18.47 7.14
C TRP A 54 -3.30 18.19 6.95
N SER A 55 -2.67 17.46 7.88
CA SER A 55 -1.23 17.16 7.86
C SER A 55 -0.80 16.40 6.60
N PHE A 56 -1.74 15.71 5.97
CA PHE A 56 -1.51 14.96 4.75
C PHE A 56 -1.33 15.86 3.53
N GLY A 57 -2.13 16.94 3.41
CA GLY A 57 -1.94 17.91 2.34
C GLY A 57 -0.55 18.57 2.38
N VAL A 58 -0.03 18.81 3.58
CA VAL A 58 1.34 19.32 3.77
C VAL A 58 2.38 18.30 3.29
N ARG A 59 2.24 17.02 3.67
CA ARG A 59 3.11 15.93 3.18
C ARG A 59 3.07 15.80 1.66
N TYR A 60 1.90 16.00 1.04
CA TYR A 60 1.72 15.92 -0.42
C TYR A 60 2.54 16.95 -1.16
N ILE A 61 2.49 18.20 -0.71
CA ILE A 61 3.24 19.29 -1.31
C ILE A 61 4.75 19.00 -1.24
N HIS A 62 5.24 18.51 -0.09
CA HIS A 62 6.65 18.15 0.06
C HIS A 62 7.08 17.04 -0.90
N GLN A 63 6.27 16.00 -1.08
CA GLN A 63 6.60 14.90 -1.98
C GLN A 63 6.53 15.32 -3.44
N LEU A 64 5.53 16.13 -3.82
CA LEU A 64 5.41 16.67 -5.16
C LEU A 64 6.65 17.48 -5.55
N VAL A 65 7.15 18.33 -4.64
CA VAL A 65 8.38 19.11 -4.84
C VAL A 65 9.59 18.19 -4.99
N ARG A 66 9.74 17.16 -4.15
CA ARG A 66 10.86 16.20 -4.24
C ARG A 66 10.85 15.40 -5.54
N GLN A 67 9.68 14.98 -6.02
CA GLN A 67 9.53 14.33 -7.31
C GLN A 67 9.92 15.27 -8.46
N HIS A 68 9.51 16.53 -8.39
CA HIS A 68 9.88 17.54 -9.39
C HIS A 68 11.40 17.84 -9.42
N MET A 69 12.10 17.60 -8.30
CA MET A 69 13.55 17.73 -8.19
C MET A 69 14.32 16.51 -8.73
N GLY A 70 13.65 15.50 -9.29
CA GLY A 70 14.22 14.60 -10.30
C GLY A 70 14.86 13.29 -9.86
N ASN A 71 14.91 12.96 -8.56
CA ASN A 71 15.67 11.79 -8.08
C ASN A 71 14.83 10.64 -7.47
N SER A 72 13.51 10.60 -7.69
CA SER A 72 12.66 9.54 -7.16
C SER A 72 11.48 9.25 -8.09
N ARG A 73 11.53 8.11 -8.78
CA ARG A 73 10.40 7.53 -9.53
C ARG A 73 9.90 6.31 -8.76
N ILE A 74 8.58 6.23 -8.55
CA ILE A 74 7.95 5.13 -7.84
C ILE A 74 7.39 4.18 -8.89
N PHE A 75 7.94 2.97 -8.98
CA PHE A 75 7.50 2.00 -9.98
C PHE A 75 6.28 1.21 -9.51
N GLU A 76 6.22 0.92 -8.21
CA GLU A 76 5.18 0.15 -7.55
C GLU A 76 4.95 0.56 -6.09
N VAL A 77 3.79 0.16 -5.58
CA VAL A 77 3.51 0.06 -4.14
C VAL A 77 2.77 -1.26 -3.93
N MET A 78 3.19 -2.06 -2.94
CA MET A 78 2.48 -3.26 -2.55
C MET A 78 1.97 -3.20 -1.11
N PHE A 79 0.80 -3.77 -0.89
CA PHE A 79 0.23 -4.01 0.42
C PHE A 79 0.25 -5.51 0.69
N PRO A 80 1.07 -5.98 1.65
CA PRO A 80 1.08 -7.38 2.02
C PRO A 80 -0.25 -7.76 2.68
N GLY A 81 -0.79 -8.91 2.30
CA GLY A 81 -2.11 -9.34 2.71
C GLY A 81 -2.49 -10.65 2.02
N ASP A 82 -3.72 -11.10 2.25
CA ASP A 82 -4.29 -12.26 1.58
C ASP A 82 -5.68 -11.89 1.03
N PRO A 83 -5.77 -11.47 -0.26
CA PRO A 83 -4.71 -11.44 -1.26
C PRO A 83 -3.73 -10.26 -1.10
N CYS A 84 -2.50 -10.41 -1.61
CA CYS A 84 -1.53 -9.34 -1.71
C CYS A 84 -1.93 -8.39 -2.86
N ARG A 85 -1.92 -7.08 -2.63
CA ARG A 85 -2.37 -6.08 -3.62
C ARG A 85 -1.20 -5.22 -4.04
N ALA A 86 -0.87 -5.22 -5.33
CA ALA A 86 0.25 -4.47 -5.89
C ALA A 86 -0.24 -3.50 -6.95
N PHE A 87 0.16 -2.24 -6.82
CA PHE A 87 -0.17 -1.17 -7.75
C PHE A 87 1.07 -0.82 -8.57
N MET A 88 0.94 -0.83 -9.90
CA MET A 88 2.02 -0.55 -10.84
C MET A 88 1.67 0.67 -11.71
N LEU A 89 2.66 1.48 -12.06
CA LEU A 89 2.42 2.64 -12.93
C LEU A 89 2.02 2.23 -14.35
N GLU A 90 0.95 2.85 -14.86
CA GLU A 90 0.48 2.68 -16.24
C GLU A 90 1.50 3.03 -17.32
N HIS A 91 2.37 4.01 -17.03
CA HIS A 91 3.39 4.53 -17.94
C HIS A 91 4.71 3.77 -17.86
N ASN A 92 4.83 2.76 -17.01
CA ASN A 92 5.97 1.87 -17.06
C ASN A 92 6.01 1.13 -18.41
N SER A 93 7.22 0.94 -18.92
CA SER A 93 7.49 0.07 -20.06
C SER A 93 7.17 -1.39 -19.70
N LEU A 94 7.02 -2.23 -20.73
CA LEU A 94 6.82 -3.67 -20.51
C LEU A 94 7.94 -4.29 -19.68
N ALA A 95 9.19 -3.92 -19.96
CA ALA A 95 10.36 -4.44 -19.24
C ALA A 95 10.36 -4.00 -17.76
N GLU A 96 10.04 -2.73 -17.50
CA GLU A 96 9.90 -2.20 -16.14
C GLU A 96 8.82 -2.99 -15.36
N ASN A 97 7.61 -3.13 -15.89
CA ASN A 97 6.55 -3.87 -15.19
C ASN A 97 6.83 -5.38 -15.05
N THR A 98 7.60 -5.96 -15.97
CA THR A 98 8.05 -7.36 -15.84
C THR A 98 9.01 -7.51 -14.67
N LEU A 99 9.96 -6.58 -14.52
CA LEU A 99 10.88 -6.55 -13.38
C LEU A 99 10.13 -6.32 -12.07
N VAL A 100 9.21 -5.35 -12.05
CA VAL A 100 8.34 -5.05 -10.90
C VAL A 100 7.53 -6.28 -10.50
N THR A 101 6.99 -7.03 -11.45
CA THR A 101 6.24 -8.26 -11.16
C THR A 101 7.10 -9.27 -10.41
N ALA A 102 8.31 -9.56 -10.91
CA ALA A 102 9.25 -10.45 -10.24
C ALA A 102 9.64 -9.93 -8.84
N HIS A 103 9.87 -8.63 -8.74
CA HIS A 103 10.22 -7.96 -7.48
C HIS A 103 9.10 -8.07 -6.43
N VAL A 104 7.85 -7.81 -6.82
CA VAL A 104 6.68 -7.90 -5.93
C VAL A 104 6.45 -9.33 -5.46
N LEU A 105 6.64 -10.35 -6.32
CA LEU A 105 6.55 -11.75 -5.88
C LEU A 105 7.56 -12.07 -4.77
N GLY A 106 8.80 -11.58 -4.91
CA GLY A 106 9.80 -11.68 -3.84
C GLY A 106 9.41 -10.93 -2.57
N HIS A 107 8.79 -9.76 -2.68
CA HIS A 107 8.25 -9.04 -1.53
C HIS A 107 7.09 -9.75 -0.85
N ALA A 108 6.20 -10.39 -1.63
CA ALA A 108 5.09 -11.16 -1.10
C ALA A 108 5.59 -12.37 -0.31
N ASP A 109 6.61 -13.07 -0.82
CA ASP A 109 7.28 -14.16 -0.10
C ASP A 109 7.93 -13.66 1.20
N PHE A 110 8.73 -12.58 1.10
CA PHE A 110 9.38 -11.99 2.27
C PHE A 110 8.36 -11.57 3.33
N ALA A 111 7.28 -10.90 2.94
CA ALA A 111 6.25 -10.46 3.89
C ALA A 111 5.54 -11.65 4.54
N ARG A 112 5.26 -12.72 3.79
CA ARG A 112 4.66 -13.94 4.35
C ARG A 112 5.61 -14.66 5.31
N ASN A 113 6.91 -14.65 5.04
CA ASN A 113 7.89 -15.41 5.82
C ASN A 113 8.55 -14.63 6.96
N ASN A 114 8.47 -13.30 6.95
CA ASN A 114 9.04 -12.45 7.98
C ASN A 114 8.21 -12.45 9.28
N VAL A 115 8.88 -12.65 10.42
CA VAL A 115 8.24 -12.75 11.75
C VAL A 115 7.49 -11.47 12.13
N LEU A 116 8.06 -10.30 11.80
CA LEU A 116 7.46 -9.02 12.14
C LEU A 116 6.18 -8.77 11.31
N PHE A 117 6.22 -9.07 10.00
CA PHE A 117 5.03 -8.97 9.15
C PHE A 117 3.92 -9.91 9.59
N LYS A 118 4.24 -11.19 9.87
CA LYS A 118 3.28 -12.16 10.42
C LYS A 118 2.59 -11.62 11.67
N ARG A 119 3.38 -11.14 12.63
CA ARG A 119 2.86 -10.56 13.87
C ARG A 119 1.93 -9.36 13.62
N PHE A 120 2.30 -8.45 12.71
CA PHE A 120 1.43 -7.32 12.37
C PHE A 120 0.15 -7.75 11.66
N ILE A 121 0.22 -8.74 10.78
CA ILE A 121 -0.96 -9.32 10.12
C ILE A 121 -1.88 -9.98 11.15
N ASP A 122 -1.33 -10.69 12.15
CA ASP A 122 -2.13 -11.30 13.22
C ASP A 122 -2.83 -10.25 14.10
N MET A 123 -2.16 -9.12 14.37
CA MET A 123 -2.72 -8.05 15.21
C MET A 123 -3.68 -7.12 14.48
N ALA A 124 -3.33 -6.70 13.26
CA ALA A 124 -4.08 -5.71 12.49
C ALA A 124 -5.01 -6.33 11.46
N GLY A 125 -4.74 -7.56 11.02
CA GLY A 125 -5.44 -8.29 9.96
C GLY A 125 -4.75 -8.19 8.60
N SER A 126 -5.08 -9.13 7.72
CA SER A 126 -4.52 -9.26 6.36
C SER A 126 -5.23 -8.44 5.29
N HIS A 127 -6.38 -7.83 5.62
CA HIS A 127 -7.24 -7.09 4.68
C HIS A 127 -7.03 -5.58 4.82
N ILE A 128 -5.78 -5.14 4.61
CA ILE A 128 -5.33 -3.77 4.93
C ILE A 128 -6.20 -2.71 4.22
N LEU A 129 -6.52 -2.92 2.95
CA LEU A 129 -7.25 -1.95 2.13
C LEU A 129 -8.71 -1.83 2.58
N GLU A 130 -9.41 -2.95 2.75
CA GLU A 130 -10.81 -3.00 3.17
C GLU A 130 -10.99 -2.42 4.57
N GLN A 131 -10.09 -2.77 5.48
CA GLN A 131 -10.10 -2.24 6.83
C GLN A 131 -9.84 -0.74 6.86
N SER A 132 -8.90 -0.24 6.05
CA SER A 132 -8.63 1.19 5.94
C SER A 132 -9.86 1.95 5.44
N ALA A 133 -10.53 1.43 4.41
CA ALA A 133 -11.78 1.98 3.90
C ALA A 133 -12.88 1.99 4.96
N GLY A 134 -13.06 0.88 5.69
CA GLY A 134 -14.04 0.79 6.78
C GLY A 134 -13.73 1.72 7.96
N ARG A 135 -12.44 2.00 8.24
CA ARG A 135 -12.03 2.99 9.25
C ARG A 135 -12.29 4.42 8.77
N ALA A 136 -12.04 4.71 7.50
CA ALA A 136 -12.34 6.01 6.90
C ALA A 136 -13.84 6.34 6.98
N HIS A 137 -14.71 5.40 6.59
CA HIS A 137 -16.15 5.59 6.67
C HIS A 137 -16.65 5.80 8.10
N ARG A 138 -16.07 5.09 9.08
CA ARG A 138 -16.38 5.32 10.51
C ARG A 138 -16.02 6.74 10.96
N LEU A 139 -14.90 7.27 10.49
CA LEU A 139 -14.49 8.64 10.79
C LEU A 139 -15.40 9.67 10.11
N GLU A 140 -15.88 9.41 8.90
CA GLU A 140 -16.88 10.26 8.25
C GLU A 140 -18.19 10.31 9.02
N ALA A 141 -18.66 9.16 9.52
CA ALA A 141 -19.83 9.12 10.39
C ALA A 141 -19.59 9.88 11.71
N ALA A 142 -18.40 9.76 12.31
CA ALA A 142 -18.04 10.50 13.51
C ALA A 142 -17.97 12.02 13.27
N LEU A 143 -17.45 12.46 12.12
CA LEU A 143 -17.43 13.87 11.72
C LEU A 143 -18.85 14.43 11.61
N ALA A 144 -19.77 13.67 11.00
CA ALA A 144 -21.18 14.06 10.89
C ALA A 144 -21.88 14.13 12.26
N ALA A 145 -21.55 13.22 13.17
CA ALA A 145 -22.20 13.13 14.48
C ALA A 145 -21.62 14.10 15.54
N HIS A 146 -20.33 14.42 15.47
CA HIS A 146 -19.61 15.11 16.55
C HIS A 146 -18.94 16.42 16.12
N GLY A 147 -18.95 16.74 14.83
CA GLY A 147 -18.32 17.93 14.28
C GLY A 147 -16.81 17.78 14.08
N GLN A 148 -16.26 18.64 13.22
CA GLN A 148 -14.87 18.55 12.78
C GLN A 148 -13.86 18.73 13.92
N GLU A 149 -13.98 19.81 14.70
CA GLU A 149 -13.01 20.16 15.75
C GLU A 149 -12.79 19.03 16.77
N ARG A 150 -13.87 18.36 17.19
CA ARG A 150 -13.79 17.27 18.19
C ARG A 150 -13.11 16.03 17.63
N VAL A 151 -13.37 15.70 16.37
CA VAL A 151 -12.74 14.55 15.71
C VAL A 151 -11.28 14.85 15.42
N GLU A 152 -10.98 16.03 14.91
CA GLU A 152 -9.59 16.46 14.65
C GLU A 152 -8.74 16.46 15.93
N ALA A 153 -9.26 16.95 17.06
CA ALA A 153 -8.52 16.91 18.32
C ALA A 153 -8.11 15.48 18.74
N VAL A 154 -8.95 14.49 18.48
CA VAL A 154 -8.64 13.07 18.73
C VAL A 154 -7.63 12.55 17.71
N LEU A 155 -7.78 12.91 16.43
CA LEU A 155 -6.87 12.49 15.37
C LEU A 155 -5.47 13.09 15.55
N ASP A 156 -5.36 14.36 15.92
CA ASP A 156 -4.09 15.03 16.21
C ASP A 156 -3.37 14.33 17.37
N ALA A 157 -4.09 14.02 18.45
CA ALA A 157 -3.53 13.29 19.58
C ALA A 157 -3.06 11.88 19.18
N ALA A 158 -3.84 11.15 18.37
CA ALA A 158 -3.47 9.82 17.89
C ALA A 158 -2.25 9.87 16.95
N LEU A 159 -2.22 10.82 16.01
CA LEU A 159 -1.11 11.00 15.06
C LEU A 159 0.18 11.43 15.75
N ALA A 160 0.10 12.19 16.84
CA ALA A 160 1.27 12.54 17.66
C ALA A 160 1.95 11.30 18.29
N LEU A 161 1.19 10.20 18.46
CA LEU A 161 1.69 8.94 19.02
C LEU A 161 2.10 7.92 17.95
N GLU A 162 1.94 8.21 16.66
CA GLU A 162 2.22 7.30 15.54
C GLU A 162 3.66 6.74 15.59
N ALA A 163 4.64 7.59 15.90
CA ALA A 163 6.05 7.22 15.99
C ALA A 163 6.43 6.50 17.30
N HIS A 164 5.48 6.33 18.22
CA HIS A 164 5.68 5.76 19.55
C HIS A 164 4.98 4.40 19.74
N VAL A 165 4.53 3.77 18.65
CA VAL A 165 3.96 2.43 18.68
C VAL A 165 5.05 1.42 18.98
N ASP A 166 4.91 0.74 20.12
CA ASP A 166 5.79 -0.36 20.51
C ASP A 166 5.44 -1.62 19.70
N VAL A 167 6.33 -1.98 18.79
CA VAL A 167 6.18 -3.15 17.90
C VAL A 167 6.27 -4.47 18.66
N ASP A 168 6.74 -4.44 19.91
CA ASP A 168 6.85 -5.59 20.79
C ASP A 168 5.63 -5.81 21.68
N GLN A 169 4.59 -4.99 21.56
CA GLN A 169 3.36 -5.08 22.35
C GLN A 169 2.12 -5.38 21.49
N PRO A 170 1.05 -5.96 22.07
CA PRO A 170 -0.23 -6.10 21.39
C PRO A 170 -0.83 -4.74 21.01
N LEU A 171 -1.43 -4.66 19.82
CA LEU A 171 -2.07 -3.43 19.32
C LEU A 171 -3.37 -3.09 20.07
N HIS A 172 -4.14 -4.12 20.46
CA HIS A 172 -5.35 -3.96 21.25
C HIS A 172 -5.03 -4.28 22.72
N ARG A 173 -5.09 -3.25 23.56
CA ARG A 173 -5.01 -3.35 25.03
C ARG A 173 -6.37 -3.09 25.65
#